data_AF-A0A2R4X1Z6-F1
#
_entry.id   AF-A0A2R4X1Z6-F1
#
_cell.length_a   1.000
_cell.length_b   1.000
_cell.length_c   1.000
_cell.angle_alpha   90.00
_cell.angle_beta   90.00
_cell.angle_gamma   90.00
#
_symmetry.space_group_name_H-M   'P 1'
#
loop_
_entity.id
_entity.type
_entity.pdbx_description
1 polymer ?
#
loop_
_entity_poly.entity_id
_entity_poly.type
_entity_poly.pdbx_seq_one_letter_code
_entity_poly.pdbx_strand_id
1 'polypeptide(L)'
;MTFLSFLDKGFDAERSAQSVKTLYEMDTSVDVIKKQFLSIGEESDLLEDDEDLVPTIEVETLPTDYVKDLQDALLSEAKARLFVHKKLGGDVIAYAEEESVEKFQEALLSYEESPDSAIVDAVVAAENITRELATEEGDSDSDYTRANGIGSLANMMRGDGLILKRHLHGANYLGAMRIPGAHGKESETLESWQVDSEVALEVILSSISFVRSIYYCVKEHRQIL
;
A
#
# COMPACT_ATOMS: atom_id res chain seq x y z
N MET A 1 24.36 19.74 1.23
CA MET A 1 23.24 20.68 1.01
C MET A 1 21.95 20.17 1.64
N THR A 2 21.49 18.94 1.35
CA THR A 2 20.23 18.39 1.90
C THR A 2 20.19 18.31 3.43
N PHE A 3 21.29 17.91 4.08
CA PHE A 3 21.40 17.91 5.55
C PHE A 3 21.24 19.31 6.17
N LEU A 4 21.96 20.30 5.63
CA LEU A 4 21.89 21.69 6.08
C LEU A 4 20.50 22.30 5.84
N SER A 5 19.83 21.93 4.74
CA SER A 5 18.44 22.35 4.48
C SER A 5 17.45 21.79 5.51
N PHE A 6 17.70 20.63 6.08
CA PHE A 6 16.86 20.08 7.15
C PHE A 6 17.12 20.76 8.50
N LEU A 7 18.39 21.10 8.80
CA LEU A 7 18.74 21.92 9.96
C LEU A 7 18.07 23.31 9.89
N ASP A 8 18.15 23.97 8.74
CA ASP A 8 17.51 25.28 8.48
C ASP A 8 15.98 25.23 8.69
N LYS A 9 15.36 24.07 8.46
CA LYS A 9 13.92 23.83 8.68
C LYS A 9 13.54 23.53 10.14
N GLY A 10 14.50 23.64 11.07
CA GLY A 10 14.28 23.44 12.50
C GLY A 10 14.30 21.97 12.94
N PHE A 11 14.81 21.06 12.10
CA PHE A 11 15.09 19.70 12.54
C PHE A 11 16.42 19.64 13.30
N ASP A 12 16.51 18.77 14.31
CA ASP A 12 17.78 18.47 14.95
C ASP A 12 18.71 17.65 14.02
N ALA A 13 19.99 17.55 14.37
CA ALA A 13 21.00 16.85 13.57
C ALA A 13 20.68 15.36 13.36
N GLU A 14 19.97 14.73 14.30
CA GLU A 14 19.61 13.31 14.21
C GLU A 14 18.51 13.08 13.19
N ARG A 15 17.44 13.88 13.26
CA ARG A 15 16.34 13.89 12.29
C ARG A 15 16.83 14.28 10.90
N SER A 16 17.74 15.24 10.81
CA SER A 16 18.36 15.64 9.54
C SER A 16 19.15 14.49 8.91
N ALA A 17 19.92 13.74 9.71
CA ALA A 17 20.65 12.57 9.23
C ALA A 17 19.71 11.41 8.83
N GLN A 18 18.65 11.17 9.59
CA GLN A 18 17.64 10.15 9.27
C GLN A 18 16.93 10.45 7.94
N SER A 19 16.57 11.72 7.71
CA SER A 19 15.93 12.16 6.46
C SER A 19 16.86 12.00 5.26
N VAL A 20 18.14 12.34 5.40
CA VAL A 20 19.16 12.11 4.35
C VAL A 20 19.34 10.62 4.07
N LYS A 21 19.44 9.79 5.11
CA LYS A 21 19.55 8.33 4.96
C LYS A 21 18.39 7.77 4.14
N THR A 22 17.17 8.19 4.47
CA THR A 22 15.94 7.71 3.84
C THR A 22 15.85 8.16 2.39
N LEU A 23 16.13 9.44 2.13
CA LEU A 23 16.01 10.03 0.79
C LEU A 23 16.99 9.43 -0.22
N TYR A 24 18.19 9.04 0.23
CA TYR A 24 19.23 8.48 -0.63
C TYR A 24 19.45 6.97 -0.43
N GLU A 25 18.51 6.29 0.26
CA GLU A 25 18.53 4.85 0.53
C GLU A 25 19.90 4.32 1.01
N MET A 26 20.56 5.10 1.88
CA MET A 26 21.94 4.79 2.25
C MET A 26 22.01 3.58 3.19
N ASP A 27 22.76 2.55 2.81
CA ASP A 27 23.11 1.42 3.68
C ASP A 27 24.25 1.79 4.66
N THR A 28 24.02 2.87 5.41
CA THR A 28 24.95 3.41 6.39
C THR A 28 24.17 3.81 7.63
N SER A 29 24.77 3.71 8.82
CA SER A 29 24.06 4.08 10.05
C SER A 29 23.85 5.60 10.10
N VAL A 30 22.74 6.00 10.73
CA VAL A 30 22.37 7.42 10.91
C VAL A 30 23.48 8.17 11.65
N ASP A 31 24.12 7.52 12.63
CA ASP A 31 25.24 8.11 13.37
C ASP A 31 26.45 8.44 12.51
N VAL A 32 26.77 7.57 11.54
CA VAL A 32 27.89 7.81 10.61
C VAL A 32 27.53 8.95 9.67
N ILE A 33 26.30 8.96 9.15
CA ILE A 33 25.78 10.05 8.30
C ILE A 33 25.82 11.38 9.05
N LYS A 34 25.29 11.42 10.28
CA LYS A 34 25.29 12.60 11.16
C LYS A 34 26.71 13.13 11.38
N LYS A 35 27.63 12.27 11.82
CA LYS A 35 29.03 12.66 12.06
C LYS A 35 29.70 13.20 10.80
N GLN A 36 29.48 12.55 9.66
CA GLN A 36 30.08 12.97 8.39
C GLN A 36 29.59 14.36 7.99
N PHE A 37 28.28 14.63 8.09
CA PHE A 37 27.72 15.92 7.71
C PHE A 37 28.03 17.05 8.69
N LEU A 38 28.12 16.77 9.99
CA LEU A 38 28.58 17.75 10.98
C LEU A 38 30.04 18.12 10.73
N SER A 39 30.92 17.11 10.56
CA SER A 39 32.35 17.33 10.28
C SER A 39 32.56 18.11 8.98
N ILE A 40 31.81 17.80 7.92
CA ILE A 40 31.87 18.57 6.67
C ILE A 40 31.38 20.00 6.89
N GLY A 41 30.29 20.21 7.64
CA GLY A 41 29.72 21.53 7.89
C GLY A 41 30.65 22.43 8.71
N GLU A 42 31.30 21.87 9.74
CA GLU A 42 32.32 22.55 10.56
C GLU A 42 33.56 22.91 9.73
N GLU A 43 34.10 21.97 8.94
CA GLU A 43 35.31 22.21 8.13
C GLU A 43 35.10 23.19 6.96
N SER A 44 33.84 23.40 6.56
CA SER A 44 33.49 24.27 5.43
C SER A 44 32.93 25.64 5.85
N ASP A 45 32.97 25.97 7.15
CA ASP A 45 32.34 27.17 7.73
C ASP A 45 30.85 27.29 7.38
N LEU A 46 30.19 26.15 7.13
CA LEU A 46 28.76 26.06 6.78
C LEU A 46 27.85 25.89 8.00
N LEU A 47 28.43 25.67 9.18
CA LEU A 47 27.77 25.56 10.48
C LEU A 47 28.55 26.39 11.50
N GLU A 48 27.86 27.23 12.27
CA GLU A 48 28.44 27.86 13.46
C GLU A 48 28.14 27.01 14.71
N ASP A 49 29.15 26.84 15.56
CA ASP A 49 29.08 26.10 16.83
C ASP A 49 28.50 27.03 17.92
N ASP A 50 27.22 27.36 17.79
CA ASP A 50 26.41 27.96 18.85
C ASP A 50 25.43 26.91 19.40
N GLU A 51 24.76 27.18 20.55
CA GLU A 51 23.91 26.21 21.26
C GLU A 51 22.86 25.49 20.38
N ASP A 52 22.54 26.04 19.21
CA ASP A 52 21.79 25.42 18.12
C ASP A 52 22.59 25.51 16.79
N LEU A 53 22.74 24.39 16.06
CA LEU A 53 23.46 24.33 14.78
C LEU A 53 22.71 25.12 13.68
N VAL A 54 23.19 26.31 13.32
CA VAL A 54 22.57 27.17 12.29
C VAL A 54 23.42 27.22 11.01
N PRO A 55 22.85 26.99 9.81
CA PRO A 55 23.55 27.15 8.54
C PRO A 55 23.88 28.61 8.19
N THR A 56 25.07 28.88 7.67
CA THR A 56 25.56 30.23 7.30
C THR A 56 25.20 30.69 5.87
N ILE A 57 24.57 29.84 5.06
CA ILE A 57 24.20 30.14 3.66
C ILE A 57 22.68 30.10 3.46
N GLU A 58 22.14 31.10 2.76
CA GLU A 58 20.76 31.05 2.24
C GLU A 58 20.68 29.94 1.17
N VAL A 59 20.18 28.77 1.55
CA VAL A 59 19.85 27.70 0.61
C VAL A 59 18.54 28.11 -0.09
N GLU A 60 18.47 28.05 -1.41
CA GLU A 60 17.19 28.16 -2.13
C GLU A 60 16.23 27.11 -1.58
N THR A 61 15.34 27.53 -0.70
CA THR A 61 14.43 26.64 0.00
C THR A 61 13.31 26.25 -0.94
N LEU A 62 13.19 24.95 -1.21
CA LEU A 62 11.88 24.40 -1.54
C LEU A 62 10.90 24.88 -0.46
N PRO A 63 9.74 25.46 -0.82
CA PRO A 63 8.80 25.99 0.15
C PRO A 63 8.56 24.97 1.26
N THR A 64 8.65 25.40 2.52
CA THR A 64 8.51 24.51 3.68
C THR A 64 7.21 23.71 3.62
N ASP A 65 6.17 24.29 3.04
CA ASP A 65 4.88 23.64 2.80
C ASP A 65 5.01 22.49 1.78
N TYR A 66 5.73 22.67 0.68
CA TYR A 66 5.96 21.62 -0.31
C TYR A 66 6.72 20.41 0.26
N VAL A 67 7.69 20.65 1.14
CA VAL A 67 8.44 19.56 1.80
C VAL A 67 7.61 18.87 2.88
N LYS A 68 6.74 19.60 3.59
CA LYS A 68 5.78 19.00 4.52
C LYS A 68 4.73 18.18 3.79
N ASP A 69 4.16 18.71 2.71
CA ASP A 69 3.18 17.98 1.87
C ASP A 69 3.81 16.72 1.29
N LEU A 70 5.06 16.79 0.81
CA LEU A 70 5.81 15.63 0.35
C LEU A 70 6.09 14.64 1.49
N GLN A 71 6.47 15.13 2.68
CA GLN A 71 6.75 14.28 3.84
C GLN A 71 5.47 13.60 4.35
N ASP A 72 4.34 14.31 4.37
CA ASP A 72 3.05 13.79 4.79
C ASP A 72 2.50 12.79 3.75
N ALA A 73 2.69 13.05 2.46
CA ALA A 73 2.39 12.10 1.39
C ALA A 73 3.25 10.83 1.52
N LEU A 74 4.58 10.96 1.67
CA LEU A 74 5.50 9.84 1.86
C LEU A 74 5.21 9.05 3.14
N LEU A 75 4.85 9.74 4.23
CA LEU A 75 4.46 9.09 5.48
C LEU A 75 3.13 8.35 5.33
N SER A 76 2.19 8.89 4.55
CA SER A 76 0.91 8.23 4.27
C SER A 76 1.12 6.99 3.42
N GLU A 77 1.96 7.07 2.38
CA GLU A 77 2.34 5.94 1.53
C GLU A 77 3.07 4.84 2.33
N ALA A 78 4.09 5.21 3.10
CA ALA A 78 4.83 4.25 3.93
C ALA A 78 3.94 3.59 4.99
N LYS A 79 2.98 4.33 5.57
CA LYS A 79 1.99 3.77 6.51
C LYS A 79 1.02 2.83 5.82
N ALA A 80 0.51 3.18 4.63
CA ALA A 80 -0.37 2.33 3.84
C ALA A 80 0.34 1.02 3.47
N ARG A 81 1.58 1.11 2.98
CA ARG A 81 2.43 -0.05 2.70
C ARG A 81 2.63 -0.93 3.93
N LEU A 82 3.06 -0.36 5.05
CA LEU A 82 3.28 -1.13 6.28
C LEU A 82 1.98 -1.79 6.78
N PHE A 83 0.86 -1.09 6.66
CA PHE A 83 -0.46 -1.62 7.04
C PHE A 83 -0.84 -2.83 6.17
N VAL A 84 -0.76 -2.70 4.85
CA VAL A 84 -1.06 -3.77 3.90
C VAL A 84 -0.17 -4.98 4.14
N HIS A 85 1.15 -4.77 4.26
CA HIS A 85 2.12 -5.82 4.54
C HIS A 85 1.80 -6.56 5.84
N LYS A 86 1.50 -5.83 6.91
CA LYS A 86 1.15 -6.41 8.21
C LYS A 86 -0.16 -7.19 8.15
N LYS A 87 -1.15 -6.72 7.38
CA LYS A 87 -2.48 -7.32 7.30
C LYS A 87 -2.52 -8.56 6.41
N LEU A 88 -1.83 -8.54 5.27
CA LEU A 88 -1.66 -9.72 4.41
C LEU A 88 -0.80 -10.78 5.10
N GLY A 89 0.27 -10.36 5.79
CA GLY A 89 1.22 -11.25 6.44
C GLY A 89 2.37 -11.64 5.51
N GLY A 90 3.48 -12.09 6.10
CA GLY A 90 4.73 -12.34 5.39
C GLY A 90 4.60 -13.38 4.27
N ASP A 91 3.85 -14.46 4.50
CA ASP A 91 3.71 -15.55 3.51
C ASP A 91 2.96 -15.09 2.26
N VAL A 92 1.89 -14.30 2.45
CA VAL A 92 1.10 -13.74 1.34
C VAL A 92 1.89 -12.67 0.59
N ILE A 93 2.66 -11.83 1.29
CA ILE A 93 3.52 -10.81 0.68
C ILE A 93 4.67 -11.44 -0.12
N ALA A 94 5.27 -12.51 0.38
CA ALA A 94 6.32 -13.22 -0.34
C ALA A 94 5.79 -13.97 -1.57
N TYR A 95 4.49 -14.25 -1.59
CA TYR A 95 3.80 -14.95 -2.67
C TYR A 95 3.30 -14.00 -3.78
N ALA A 96 2.60 -12.94 -3.40
CA ALA A 96 1.87 -12.09 -4.33
C ALA A 96 2.79 -11.24 -5.21
N GLU A 97 2.37 -10.99 -6.45
CA GLU A 97 3.02 -10.01 -7.32
C GLU A 97 2.96 -8.59 -6.71
N GLU A 98 4.06 -7.84 -6.85
CA GLU A 98 4.20 -6.50 -6.26
C GLU A 98 3.09 -5.55 -6.75
N GLU A 99 2.75 -5.58 -8.04
CA GLU A 99 1.68 -4.76 -8.63
C GLU A 99 0.32 -4.99 -7.92
N SER A 100 -0.01 -6.24 -7.59
CA SER A 100 -1.24 -6.57 -6.87
C SER A 100 -1.21 -6.05 -5.43
N VAL A 101 -0.05 -6.04 -4.78
CA VAL A 101 0.11 -5.50 -3.42
C VAL A 101 0.06 -3.97 -3.43
N GLU A 102 0.64 -3.32 -4.43
CA GLU A 102 0.60 -1.86 -4.64
C GLU A 102 -0.83 -1.37 -4.80
N LYS A 103 -1.68 -2.11 -5.52
CA LYS A 103 -3.11 -1.76 -5.66
C LYS A 103 -3.87 -1.66 -4.34
N PHE A 104 -3.54 -2.48 -3.34
CA PHE A 104 -4.12 -2.30 -1.99
C PHE A 104 -3.64 -1.02 -1.32
N GLN A 105 -2.41 -0.58 -1.59
CA GLN A 105 -1.84 0.65 -1.05
C GLN A 105 -2.48 1.86 -1.72
N GLU A 106 -2.60 1.85 -3.05
CA GLU A 106 -3.30 2.87 -3.84
C GLU A 106 -4.75 3.04 -3.37
N ALA A 107 -5.45 1.92 -3.13
CA ALA A 107 -6.80 1.95 -2.59
C ALA A 107 -6.87 2.61 -1.21
N LEU A 108 -5.92 2.33 -0.30
CA LEU A 108 -5.86 2.97 1.02
C LEU A 108 -5.46 4.45 0.98
N LEU A 109 -4.72 4.88 -0.05
CA LEU A 109 -4.35 6.28 -0.21
C LEU A 109 -5.49 7.11 -0.81
N SER A 110 -6.39 6.48 -1.56
CA SER A 110 -7.43 7.16 -2.34
C SER A 110 -8.85 6.96 -1.81
N TYR A 111 -9.11 6.12 -0.80
CA TYR A 111 -10.49 5.78 -0.39
C TYR A 111 -11.34 6.99 0.07
N GLU A 112 -10.73 8.05 0.60
CA GLU A 112 -11.45 9.26 1.01
C GLU A 112 -11.78 10.17 -0.17
N GLU A 113 -10.85 10.30 -1.12
CA GLU A 113 -10.98 11.23 -2.25
C GLU A 113 -11.68 10.59 -3.46
N SER A 114 -11.54 9.27 -3.63
CA SER A 114 -12.00 8.49 -4.76
C SER A 114 -12.43 7.08 -4.33
N PRO A 115 -13.49 6.98 -3.49
CA PRO A 115 -13.96 5.72 -2.93
C PRO A 115 -14.34 4.67 -3.99
N ASP A 116 -14.92 5.12 -5.11
CA ASP A 116 -15.29 4.26 -6.25
C ASP A 116 -14.08 3.51 -6.82
N SER A 117 -13.01 4.25 -7.12
CA SER A 117 -11.76 3.72 -7.67
C SER A 117 -11.05 2.83 -6.65
N ALA A 118 -11.03 3.24 -5.38
CA ALA A 118 -10.39 2.50 -4.29
C ALA A 118 -11.02 1.10 -4.11
N ILE A 119 -12.35 0.99 -4.21
CA ILE A 119 -13.03 -0.32 -4.22
C ILE A 119 -12.57 -1.16 -5.42
N VAL A 120 -12.50 -0.57 -6.61
CA VAL A 120 -12.10 -1.29 -7.82
C VAL A 120 -10.68 -1.83 -7.68
N ASP A 121 -9.73 -1.01 -7.25
CA ASP A 121 -8.33 -1.41 -7.10
C ASP A 121 -8.15 -2.51 -6.06
N ALA A 122 -8.82 -2.40 -4.90
CA ALA A 122 -8.74 -3.44 -3.87
C ALA A 122 -9.35 -4.78 -4.32
N VAL A 123 -10.46 -4.76 -5.07
CA VAL A 123 -11.07 -6.00 -5.57
C VAL A 123 -10.26 -6.60 -6.71
N VAL A 124 -9.65 -5.77 -7.58
CA VAL A 124 -8.74 -6.23 -8.63
C VAL A 124 -7.48 -6.86 -8.03
N ALA A 125 -6.88 -6.22 -7.01
CA ALA A 125 -5.76 -6.79 -6.25
C ALA A 125 -6.10 -8.17 -5.69
N ALA A 126 -7.27 -8.28 -5.04
CA ALA A 126 -7.73 -9.56 -4.50
C ALA A 126 -7.98 -10.61 -5.59
N GLU A 127 -8.54 -10.20 -6.73
CA GLU A 127 -8.79 -11.06 -7.87
C GLU A 127 -7.49 -11.60 -8.48
N ASN A 128 -6.49 -10.76 -8.69
CA ASN A 128 -5.20 -11.13 -9.27
C ASN A 128 -4.48 -12.17 -8.40
N ILE A 129 -4.30 -11.89 -7.11
CA ILE A 129 -3.63 -12.82 -6.18
C ILE A 129 -4.41 -14.14 -6.09
N THR A 130 -5.75 -14.08 -6.08
CA THR A 130 -6.59 -15.29 -6.06
C THR A 130 -6.44 -16.08 -7.36
N ARG A 131 -6.26 -15.41 -8.50
CA ARG A 131 -6.12 -16.02 -9.82
C ARG A 131 -4.76 -16.68 -10.01
N GLU A 132 -3.70 -16.03 -9.55
CA GLU A 132 -2.36 -16.61 -9.46
C GLU A 132 -2.42 -17.91 -8.67
N LEU A 133 -3.05 -17.87 -7.48
CA LEU A 133 -3.19 -19.03 -6.61
C LEU A 133 -4.00 -20.16 -7.24
N ALA A 134 -5.12 -19.82 -7.89
CA ALA A 134 -5.93 -20.81 -8.60
C ALA A 134 -5.15 -21.45 -9.75
N THR A 135 -4.40 -20.66 -10.50
CA THR A 135 -3.61 -21.14 -11.66
C THR A 135 -2.48 -22.06 -11.23
N GLU A 136 -1.88 -21.82 -10.06
CA GLU A 136 -0.80 -22.64 -9.53
C GLU A 136 -1.29 -23.93 -8.85
N GLU A 137 -2.34 -23.84 -8.04
CA GLU A 137 -2.78 -24.93 -7.15
C GLU A 137 -3.99 -25.70 -7.68
N GLY A 138 -4.65 -25.18 -8.72
CA GLY A 138 -5.86 -25.72 -9.27
C GLY A 138 -5.67 -26.90 -10.21
N ASP A 139 -6.79 -27.40 -10.73
CA ASP A 139 -6.79 -28.52 -11.67
C ASP A 139 -6.12 -28.09 -12.99
N SER A 140 -5.21 -28.92 -13.52
CA SER A 140 -4.53 -28.68 -14.79
C SER A 140 -5.49 -28.59 -15.99
N ASP A 141 -6.69 -29.17 -15.89
CA ASP A 141 -7.71 -29.09 -16.93
C ASP A 141 -8.57 -27.80 -16.83
N SER A 142 -8.44 -27.04 -15.72
CA SER A 142 -9.17 -25.79 -15.47
C SER A 142 -8.35 -24.56 -15.90
N ASP A 143 -8.89 -23.80 -16.84
CA ASP A 143 -8.29 -22.52 -17.25
C ASP A 143 -8.88 -21.34 -16.46
N TYR A 144 -8.28 -21.05 -15.30
CA TYR A 144 -8.72 -19.97 -14.41
C TYR A 144 -8.55 -18.57 -15.00
N THR A 145 -7.75 -18.38 -16.05
CA THR A 145 -7.58 -17.06 -16.71
C THR A 145 -8.87 -16.61 -17.40
N ARG A 146 -9.76 -17.55 -17.73
CA ARG A 146 -11.05 -17.27 -18.39
C ARG A 146 -12.15 -16.80 -17.45
N ALA A 147 -11.90 -16.78 -16.15
CA ALA A 147 -12.88 -16.29 -15.18
C ALA A 147 -13.10 -14.77 -15.34
N ASN A 148 -14.35 -14.37 -15.54
CA ASN A 148 -14.75 -12.97 -15.67
C ASN A 148 -15.04 -12.37 -14.29
N GLY A 149 -13.98 -12.04 -13.55
CA GLY A 149 -14.09 -11.45 -12.22
C GLY A 149 -13.95 -12.44 -11.06
N ILE A 150 -13.71 -11.89 -9.87
CA ILE A 150 -13.45 -12.64 -8.62
C ILE A 150 -14.56 -13.66 -8.25
N GLY A 151 -15.84 -13.36 -8.51
CA GLY A 151 -16.94 -14.28 -8.24
C GLY A 151 -16.97 -15.48 -9.18
N SER A 152 -16.69 -15.27 -10.48
CA SER A 152 -16.57 -16.36 -11.46
C SER A 152 -15.36 -17.24 -11.12
N LEU A 153 -14.25 -16.62 -10.73
CA LEU A 153 -13.01 -17.30 -10.34
C LEU A 153 -13.24 -18.20 -9.12
N ALA A 154 -13.87 -17.67 -8.07
CA ALA A 154 -14.18 -18.43 -6.87
C ALA A 154 -15.16 -19.58 -7.13
N ASN A 155 -16.09 -19.44 -8.09
CA ASN A 155 -16.95 -20.56 -8.49
C ASN A 155 -16.15 -21.71 -9.12
N MET A 156 -15.18 -21.39 -9.99
CA MET A 156 -14.28 -22.40 -10.58
C MET A 156 -13.45 -23.08 -9.49
N MET A 157 -12.75 -22.31 -8.66
CA MET A 157 -11.96 -22.85 -7.53
C MET A 157 -12.80 -23.71 -6.58
N ARG A 158 -14.09 -23.37 -6.38
CA ARG A 158 -14.99 -24.16 -5.55
C ARG A 158 -15.38 -25.48 -6.23
N GLY A 159 -15.60 -25.46 -7.55
CA GLY A 159 -15.86 -26.65 -8.35
C GLY A 159 -14.74 -27.67 -8.21
N ASP A 160 -13.51 -27.19 -8.17
CA ASP A 160 -12.29 -28.01 -8.07
C ASP A 160 -11.91 -28.34 -6.62
N GLY A 161 -12.72 -27.91 -5.64
CA GLY A 161 -12.52 -28.22 -4.24
C GLY A 161 -11.40 -27.44 -3.52
N LEU A 162 -10.76 -26.47 -4.18
CA LEU A 162 -9.67 -25.66 -3.61
C LEU A 162 -10.12 -24.80 -2.44
N ILE A 163 -11.33 -24.25 -2.52
CA ILE A 163 -11.87 -23.32 -1.52
C ILE A 163 -13.19 -23.81 -0.92
N LEU A 164 -13.49 -23.31 0.28
CA LEU A 164 -14.74 -23.58 0.98
C LEU A 164 -15.88 -22.69 0.48
N LYS A 165 -17.12 -23.11 0.78
CA LYS A 165 -18.33 -22.33 0.47
C LYS A 165 -18.30 -20.91 1.05
N ARG A 166 -17.66 -20.72 2.22
CA ARG A 166 -17.52 -19.39 2.84
C ARG A 166 -16.62 -18.45 2.02
N HIS A 167 -15.55 -18.96 1.42
CA HIS A 167 -14.72 -18.16 0.50
C HIS A 167 -15.51 -17.76 -0.75
N LEU A 168 -16.31 -18.67 -1.33
CA LEU A 168 -17.19 -18.30 -2.44
C LEU A 168 -18.15 -17.15 -2.08
N HIS A 169 -18.72 -17.16 -0.87
CA HIS A 169 -19.55 -16.05 -0.42
C HIS A 169 -18.76 -14.74 -0.27
N GLY A 170 -17.53 -14.79 0.25
CA GLY A 170 -16.65 -13.63 0.32
C GLY A 170 -16.35 -13.06 -1.06
N ALA A 171 -15.98 -13.91 -2.03
CA ALA A 171 -15.73 -13.49 -3.41
C ALA A 171 -16.96 -12.84 -4.06
N ASN A 172 -18.14 -13.41 -3.86
CA ASN A 172 -19.38 -12.83 -4.40
C ASN A 172 -19.71 -11.48 -3.76
N TYR A 173 -19.46 -11.31 -2.46
CA TYR A 173 -19.58 -10.01 -1.79
C TYR A 173 -18.63 -8.98 -2.43
N LEU A 174 -17.34 -9.31 -2.57
CA LEU A 174 -16.36 -8.40 -3.18
C LEU A 174 -16.74 -8.06 -4.63
N GLY A 175 -17.15 -9.05 -5.42
CA GLY A 175 -17.61 -8.85 -6.78
C GLY A 175 -18.83 -7.94 -6.88
N ALA A 176 -19.80 -8.07 -5.97
CA ALA A 176 -20.97 -7.20 -5.91
C ALA A 176 -20.61 -5.77 -5.51
N MET A 177 -19.73 -5.59 -4.52
CA MET A 177 -19.30 -4.27 -4.07
C MET A 177 -18.47 -3.51 -5.11
N ARG A 178 -17.78 -4.22 -6.02
CA ARG A 178 -17.07 -3.60 -7.14
C ARG A 178 -18.00 -2.96 -8.18
N ILE A 179 -19.23 -3.44 -8.32
CA ILE A 179 -20.17 -2.98 -9.37
C ILE A 179 -20.42 -1.46 -9.29
N PRO A 180 -20.74 -0.88 -8.11
CA PRO A 180 -20.82 0.56 -7.92
C PRO A 180 -19.62 1.32 -8.50
N GLY A 181 -18.39 0.93 -8.17
CA GLY A 181 -17.18 1.60 -8.63
C GLY A 181 -16.82 1.38 -10.10
N ALA A 182 -17.16 0.22 -10.67
CA ALA A 182 -16.77 -0.14 -12.05
C ALA A 182 -17.80 0.24 -13.12
N HIS A 183 -19.10 0.21 -12.79
CA HIS A 183 -20.18 0.40 -13.76
C HIS A 183 -21.02 1.65 -13.47
N GLY A 184 -20.91 2.21 -12.27
CA GLY A 184 -21.39 3.56 -11.93
C GLY A 184 -22.91 3.77 -11.97
N LYS A 185 -23.72 2.78 -12.35
CA LYS A 185 -25.20 2.86 -12.40
C LYS A 185 -25.87 1.56 -11.98
N GLU A 186 -26.95 1.69 -11.21
CA GLU A 186 -27.85 0.58 -10.90
C GLU A 186 -28.70 0.24 -12.13
N SER A 187 -28.78 -1.05 -12.44
CA SER A 187 -29.56 -1.57 -13.58
C SER A 187 -31.07 -1.39 -13.41
N GLU A 188 -31.57 -1.44 -12.17
CA GLU A 188 -33.01 -1.32 -11.86
C GLU A 188 -33.51 0.13 -11.89
N THR A 189 -32.73 1.07 -11.33
CA THR A 189 -33.13 2.48 -11.19
C THR A 189 -32.49 3.39 -12.25
N LEU A 190 -31.42 2.93 -12.90
CA LEU A 190 -30.55 3.72 -13.80
C LEU A 190 -29.84 4.89 -13.12
N GLU A 191 -29.93 4.97 -11.78
CA GLU A 191 -29.26 5.99 -10.98
C GLU A 191 -27.82 5.60 -10.69
N SER A 192 -26.97 6.60 -10.50
CA SER A 192 -25.58 6.37 -10.14
C SER A 192 -25.44 6.02 -8.67
N TRP A 193 -24.61 5.03 -8.38
CA TRP A 193 -24.19 4.75 -7.03
C TRP A 193 -23.33 5.91 -6.52
N GLN A 194 -23.53 6.27 -5.26
CA GLN A 194 -22.60 7.11 -4.51
C GLN A 194 -21.94 6.21 -3.49
N VAL A 195 -20.63 6.00 -3.62
CA VAL A 195 -19.87 5.19 -2.67
C VAL A 195 -19.33 6.09 -1.58
N ASP A 196 -19.64 5.76 -0.34
CA ASP A 196 -19.10 6.42 0.85
C ASP A 196 -17.67 5.92 1.13
N SER A 197 -16.80 6.79 1.65
CA SER A 197 -15.42 6.43 1.99
C SER A 197 -15.34 5.37 3.09
N GLU A 198 -16.28 5.34 4.04
CA GLU A 198 -16.34 4.29 5.05
C GLU A 198 -16.62 2.92 4.40
N VAL A 199 -17.52 2.88 3.42
CA VAL A 199 -17.83 1.65 2.66
C VAL A 199 -16.62 1.21 1.83
N ALA A 200 -15.91 2.14 1.21
CA ALA A 200 -14.69 1.82 0.48
C ALA A 200 -13.62 1.20 1.39
N LEU A 201 -13.40 1.78 2.57
CA LEU A 201 -12.48 1.24 3.57
C LEU A 201 -12.88 -0.18 4.03
N GLU A 202 -14.16 -0.42 4.30
CA GLU A 202 -14.65 -1.76 4.67
C GLU A 202 -14.37 -2.80 3.58
N VAL A 203 -14.58 -2.44 2.31
CA VAL A 203 -14.30 -3.34 1.17
C VAL A 203 -12.81 -3.60 1.02
N ILE A 204 -11.95 -2.58 1.18
CA ILE A 204 -10.49 -2.76 1.16
C ILE A 204 -10.05 -3.76 2.23
N LEU A 205 -10.50 -3.58 3.47
CA LEU A 205 -10.16 -4.46 4.59
C LEU A 205 -10.71 -5.88 4.39
N SER A 206 -11.91 -6.00 3.83
CA SER A 206 -12.52 -7.28 3.48
C SER A 206 -11.74 -8.01 2.39
N SER A 207 -11.29 -7.29 1.35
CA SER A 207 -10.46 -7.84 0.27
C SER A 207 -9.12 -8.37 0.79
N ILE A 208 -8.43 -7.62 1.65
CA ILE A 208 -7.17 -8.07 2.27
C ILE A 208 -7.39 -9.33 3.12
N SER A 209 -8.45 -9.33 3.95
CA SER A 209 -8.78 -10.47 4.81
C SER A 209 -9.19 -11.71 3.99
N PHE A 210 -9.92 -11.50 2.90
CA PHE A 210 -10.32 -12.54 1.96
C PHE A 210 -9.12 -13.20 1.29
N VAL A 211 -8.19 -12.41 0.73
CA VAL A 211 -6.96 -12.93 0.10
C VAL A 211 -6.18 -13.77 1.09
N ARG A 212 -5.98 -13.25 2.29
CA ARG A 212 -5.26 -13.96 3.35
C ARG A 212 -5.96 -15.28 3.69
N SER A 213 -7.27 -15.25 3.91
CA SER A 213 -8.08 -16.45 4.19
C SER A 213 -7.97 -17.50 3.09
N ILE A 214 -8.05 -17.08 1.82
CA ILE A 214 -7.94 -17.99 0.68
C ILE A 214 -6.54 -18.59 0.60
N TYR A 215 -5.49 -17.77 0.70
CA TYR A 215 -4.11 -18.23 0.62
C TYR A 215 -3.85 -19.34 1.64
N TYR A 216 -4.18 -19.11 2.92
CA TYR A 216 -3.97 -20.09 3.98
C TYR A 216 -4.86 -21.33 3.83
N CYS A 217 -6.06 -21.19 3.28
CA CYS A 217 -6.92 -22.35 2.98
C CYS A 217 -6.31 -23.25 1.90
N VAL A 218 -5.74 -22.66 0.84
CA VAL A 218 -5.23 -23.41 -0.30
C VAL A 218 -3.83 -23.95 0.00
N LYS A 219 -2.88 -23.09 0.38
CA LYS A 219 -1.46 -23.46 0.58
C LYS A 219 -1.19 -24.22 1.87
N GLU A 220 -1.90 -23.89 2.96
CA GLU A 220 -1.63 -24.46 4.29
C GLU A 220 -2.75 -25.37 4.81
N HIS A 221 -3.84 -25.52 4.05
CA HIS A 221 -5.04 -26.24 4.50
C HIS A 221 -5.58 -25.76 5.86
N ARG A 222 -5.36 -24.47 6.16
CA ARG A 222 -5.75 -23.83 7.42
C ARG A 222 -6.89 -22.86 7.18
N GLN A 223 -7.93 -22.99 7.99
CA GLN A 223 -9.09 -22.09 7.95
C GLN A 223 -8.86 -20.93 8.91
N ILE A 224 -8.74 -19.73 8.37
CA ILE A 224 -8.67 -18.49 9.16
C ILE A 224 -9.66 -17.49 8.58
N LEU A 225 -10.24 -16.67 9.45
CA LEU A 225 -11.13 -15.55 9.11
C LEU A 225 -10.71 -14.35 9.96
#